data_AF-A0A850CER2-F1
#
_entry.id   AF-A0A850CER2-F1
#
_cell.length_a   1.000
_cell.length_b   1.000
_cell.length_c   1.000
_cell.angle_alpha   90.00
_cell.angle_beta   90.00
_cell.angle_gamma   90.00
#
_symmetry.space_group_name_H-M   'P 1'
#
loop_
_entity.id
_entity.type
_entity.pdbx_description
1 polymer ?
#
loop_
_entity_poly.entity_id
_entity_poly.type
_entity_poly.pdbx_seq_one_letter_code
_entity_poly.pdbx_strand_id
1 'polypeptide(L)'
;GRVGTLEEHAEALLALGLFAPEQFGTPVAALSTGQRRRLELARLVSRPVDVLLLDEPTNHLSPILAEELQAALASYTGTVVLVSHDRRLRASFAGRRLEMDAGLVIDGP
;
A
#
# COMPACT_ATOMS: atom_id res chain seq x y z
N GLY A 1 8.22 11.88 17.17
CA GLY A 1 6.91 11.52 16.58
C GLY A 1 6.85 12.08 15.18
N ARG A 2 5.96 11.56 14.32
CA ARG A 2 5.68 12.22 13.03
C ARG A 2 5.22 13.65 13.28
N VAL A 3 5.58 14.56 12.37
CA VAL A 3 5.06 15.93 12.37
C VAL A 3 3.62 15.86 11.89
N GLY A 4 2.72 16.53 12.60
CA GLY A 4 1.28 16.54 12.34
C GLY A 4 0.47 16.22 13.58
N THR A 5 -0.84 16.49 13.51
CA THR A 5 -1.78 16.17 14.58
C THR A 5 -2.26 14.72 14.47
N LEU A 6 -2.82 14.20 15.56
CA LEU A 6 -3.44 12.88 15.55
C LEU A 6 -4.65 12.82 14.60
N GLU A 7 -5.38 13.94 14.47
CA GLU A 7 -6.48 14.10 13.52
C GLU A 7 -6.00 14.07 12.08
N GLU A 8 -4.94 14.80 11.72
CA GLU A 8 -4.36 14.79 10.36
C GLU A 8 -3.91 13.38 9.96
N HIS A 9 -3.29 12.64 10.88
CA HIS A 9 -2.92 11.25 10.64
C HIS A 9 -4.13 10.32 10.53
N ALA A 10 -5.19 10.55 11.31
CA ALA A 10 -6.42 9.78 11.22
C ALA A 10 -7.15 10.04 9.91
N GLU A 11 -7.28 11.29 9.48
CA GLU A 11 -7.88 11.67 8.19
C GLU A 11 -7.10 11.07 7.02
N ALA A 12 -5.77 11.15 7.03
CA ALA A 12 -4.95 10.52 5.99
C ALA A 12 -5.18 9.00 5.93
N LEU A 13 -5.34 8.34 7.09
CA LEU A 13 -5.61 6.90 7.16
C LEU A 13 -7.02 6.53 6.70
N LEU A 14 -8.02 7.37 7.01
CA LEU A 14 -9.40 7.22 6.55
C LEU A 14 -9.52 7.44 5.03
N ALA A 15 -8.80 8.41 4.48
CA ALA A 15 -8.79 8.71 3.04
C ALA A 15 -8.26 7.54 2.18
N LEU A 16 -7.48 6.63 2.77
CA LEU A 16 -7.00 5.42 2.10
C LEU A 16 -8.05 4.30 2.05
N GLY A 17 -9.17 4.44 2.76
CA GLY A 17 -10.20 3.41 2.89
C GLY A 17 -9.77 2.18 3.71
N LEU A 18 -8.59 2.21 4.33
CA LEU A 18 -8.02 1.09 5.09
C LEU A 18 -8.62 0.94 6.49
N PHE A 19 -9.35 1.94 6.97
CA PHE A 19 -9.94 1.95 8.31
C PHE A 19 -11.29 2.62 8.29
N ALA A 20 -12.19 2.13 9.15
CA ALA A 20 -13.39 2.86 9.53
C ALA A 20 -13.11 3.66 10.82
N PRO A 21 -13.79 4.81 11.04
CA PRO A 21 -13.54 5.67 12.21
C PRO A 21 -13.62 4.94 13.55
N GLU A 22 -14.51 3.95 13.66
CA GLU A 22 -14.75 3.18 14.88
C GLU A 22 -13.55 2.29 15.26
N GLN A 23 -12.66 2.01 14.30
CA GLN A 23 -11.51 1.13 14.50
C GLN A 23 -10.32 1.83 15.15
N PHE A 24 -10.27 3.17 15.15
CA PHE A 24 -9.13 3.94 15.68
C PHE A 24 -8.93 3.80 17.19
N GLY A 25 -9.98 3.45 17.93
CA GLY A 25 -9.90 3.17 19.37
C GLY A 25 -9.50 1.73 19.72
N THR A 26 -9.33 0.85 18.73
CA THR A 26 -9.08 -0.57 18.98
C THR A 26 -7.61 -0.81 19.33
N PRO A 27 -7.28 -1.45 20.47
CA PRO A 27 -5.90 -1.82 20.78
C PRO A 27 -5.31 -2.71 19.69
N VAL A 28 -4.04 -2.46 19.31
CA VAL A 28 -3.36 -3.24 18.25
C VAL A 28 -3.38 -4.74 18.52
N ALA A 29 -3.30 -5.15 19.80
CA ALA A 29 -3.36 -6.55 20.21
C ALA A 29 -4.73 -7.22 20.00
N ALA A 30 -5.80 -6.43 19.87
CA ALA A 30 -7.17 -6.90 19.64
C ALA A 30 -7.55 -6.89 18.14
N LEU A 31 -6.66 -6.44 17.25
CA LEU A 31 -6.92 -6.45 15.81
C LEU A 31 -6.88 -7.88 15.27
N SER A 32 -7.86 -8.21 14.44
CA SER A 32 -7.80 -9.42 13.61
C SER A 32 -6.57 -9.38 12.69
N THR A 33 -6.15 -10.54 12.18
CA THR A 33 -5.02 -10.64 11.23
C THR A 33 -5.21 -9.72 10.02
N GLY A 34 -6.43 -9.62 9.49
CA GLY A 34 -6.75 -8.71 8.38
C GLY A 34 -6.64 -7.24 8.75
N GLN A 35 -7.10 -6.84 9.94
CA GLN A 35 -6.95 -5.47 10.43
C GLN A 35 -5.49 -5.11 10.72
N ARG A 36 -4.70 -6.06 11.24
CA ARG A 36 -3.27 -5.87 11.45
C ARG A 36 -2.53 -5.67 10.12
N ARG A 37 -2.92 -6.42 9.08
CA ARG A 37 -2.43 -6.25 7.71
C ARG A 37 -2.80 -4.87 7.16
N ARG A 38 -4.04 -4.40 7.35
CA ARG A 38 -4.44 -3.02 7.00
C ARG A 38 -3.58 -1.98 7.69
N LEU A 39 -3.27 -2.17 8.97
CA LEU A 39 -2.40 -1.27 9.75
C LEU A 39 -0.98 -1.22 9.19
N GLU A 40 -0.44 -2.35 8.76
CA GLU A 40 0.85 -2.42 8.11
C GLU A 40 0.86 -1.65 6.78
N LEU A 41 -0.15 -1.85 5.93
CA LEU A 41 -0.31 -1.11 4.67
C LEU A 41 -0.46 0.39 4.90
N ALA A 42 -1.31 0.79 5.84
CA ALA A 42 -1.48 2.18 6.26
C ALA A 42 -0.18 2.82 6.73
N ARG A 43 0.60 2.09 7.54
CA ARG A 43 1.91 2.57 8.00
C ARG A 43 2.91 2.69 6.87
N LEU A 44 2.80 1.87 5.83
CA LEU A 44 3.68 1.88 4.66
C LEU A 44 3.43 3.13 3.81
N VAL A 45 2.17 3.38 3.45
CA VAL A 45 1.80 4.50 2.57
C VAL A 45 1.74 5.86 3.28
N SER A 46 1.55 5.88 4.61
CA SER A 46 1.58 7.13 5.39
C SER A 46 2.99 7.58 5.78
N ARG A 47 4.05 6.85 5.39
CA ARG A 47 5.43 7.31 5.60
C ARG A 47 5.84 8.20 4.42
N PRO A 48 6.28 9.45 4.67
CA PRO A 48 6.94 10.23 3.64
C PRO A 48 8.31 9.60 3.39
N VAL A 49 8.40 8.75 2.38
CA VAL A 49 9.67 8.27 1.84
C VAL A 49 9.74 8.70 0.38
N ASP A 50 10.93 9.05 -0.09
CA ASP A 50 11.12 9.48 -1.47
C ASP A 50 10.89 8.31 -2.45
N VAL A 51 11.23 7.09 -2.01
CA VAL A 51 11.09 5.85 -2.77
C VAL A 51 10.51 4.74 -1.89
N LEU A 52 9.44 4.11 -2.37
CA LEU A 52 8.78 2.96 -1.77
C LEU A 52 9.03 1.72 -2.64
N LEU A 53 9.69 0.71 -2.09
CA LEU A 53 9.96 -0.56 -2.76
C LEU A 53 9.03 -1.65 -2.21
N LEU A 54 8.25 -2.29 -3.09
CA LEU A 54 7.27 -3.31 -2.73
C LEU A 54 7.52 -4.60 -3.51
N ASP A 55 7.76 -5.69 -2.81
CA ASP A 55 7.87 -7.03 -3.39
C ASP A 55 6.62 -7.84 -3.05
N GLU A 56 5.88 -8.23 -4.08
CA GLU A 56 4.62 -8.99 -4.00
C GLU A 56 3.64 -8.50 -2.92
N PRO A 57 3.26 -7.21 -2.93
CA PRO A 57 2.56 -6.62 -1.78
C PRO A 57 1.10 -7.05 -1.66
N THR A 58 0.51 -7.65 -2.70
CA THR A 58 -0.82 -8.26 -2.65
C THR A 58 -0.82 -9.69 -2.13
N ASN A 59 0.36 -10.27 -1.89
CA ASN A 59 0.44 -11.65 -1.43
C ASN A 59 -0.20 -11.80 -0.04
N HIS A 60 -1.01 -12.85 0.11
CA HIS A 60 -1.83 -13.14 1.29
C HIS A 60 -2.84 -12.04 1.66
N LEU A 61 -3.11 -11.06 0.78
CA LEU A 61 -4.21 -10.12 0.94
C LEU A 61 -5.51 -10.74 0.44
N SER A 62 -6.62 -10.41 1.09
CA SER A 62 -7.94 -10.63 0.50
C SER A 62 -8.11 -9.73 -0.73
N PRO A 63 -9.01 -10.05 -1.67
CA PRO A 63 -9.26 -9.22 -2.85
C PRO A 63 -9.57 -7.75 -2.51
N ILE A 64 -10.37 -7.53 -1.47
CA ILE A 64 -10.73 -6.18 -0.98
C ILE A 64 -9.48 -5.41 -0.51
N LEU A 65 -8.60 -6.06 0.25
CA LEU A 65 -7.35 -5.44 0.72
C LEU A 65 -6.39 -5.11 -0.42
N ALA A 66 -6.35 -5.95 -1.45
CA ALA A 66 -5.55 -5.69 -2.64
C ALA A 66 -6.06 -4.46 -3.41
N GLU A 67 -7.38 -4.29 -3.51
CA GLU A 67 -8.01 -3.10 -4.12
C GLU A 67 -7.74 -1.84 -3.30
N GLU A 68 -7.89 -1.90 -1.96
CA GLU A 68 -7.54 -0.80 -1.05
C GLU A 68 -6.07 -0.38 -1.18
N LEU A 69 -5.15 -1.36 -1.26
CA LEU A 69 -3.73 -1.09 -1.50
C LEU A 69 -3.50 -0.40 -2.86
N GLN A 70 -4.17 -0.86 -3.92
CA GLN A 70 -4.06 -0.23 -5.24
C GLN A 70 -4.48 1.23 -5.23
N ALA A 71 -5.62 1.53 -4.59
CA ALA A 71 -6.11 2.90 -4.44
C ALA A 71 -5.13 3.77 -3.62
N ALA A 72 -4.56 3.22 -2.56
CA ALA A 72 -3.56 3.89 -1.73
C ALA A 72 -2.25 4.19 -2.49
N LEU A 73 -1.79 3.26 -3.34
CA LEU A 73 -0.59 3.47 -4.15
C LEU A 73 -0.83 4.48 -5.28
N ALA A 74 -2.04 4.57 -5.82
CA ALA A 74 -2.39 5.54 -6.84
C ALA A 74 -2.38 7.00 -6.33
N SER A 75 -2.62 7.22 -5.04
CA SER A 75 -2.53 8.55 -4.40
C SER A 75 -1.18 8.84 -3.75
N TYR A 76 -0.23 7.91 -3.83
CA TYR A 76 1.10 8.08 -3.25
C TYR A 76 1.90 9.14 -4.01
N THR A 77 2.43 10.13 -3.28
CA THR A 77 3.12 11.28 -3.88
C THR A 77 4.61 11.05 -4.15
N GLY A 78 5.18 9.96 -3.63
CA GLY A 78 6.58 9.57 -3.86
C GLY A 78 6.75 8.60 -5.02
N THR A 79 7.98 8.14 -5.23
CA THR A 79 8.26 7.10 -6.25
C THR A 79 7.88 5.74 -5.71
N VAL A 80 7.08 4.96 -6.44
CA VAL A 80 6.77 3.57 -6.10
C VAL A 80 7.45 2.64 -7.12
N VAL A 81 8.23 1.68 -6.62
CA VAL A 81 8.72 0.54 -7.39
C VAL A 81 8.04 -0.71 -6.85
N LEU A 82 7.37 -1.43 -7.74
CA LEU A 82 6.55 -2.57 -7.38
C LEU A 82 6.94 -3.77 -8.24
N VAL A 83 7.19 -4.90 -7.57
CA VAL A 83 7.36 -6.21 -8.18
C VAL A 83 6.09 -7.01 -7.91
N SER A 84 5.42 -7.49 -8.96
CA SER A 84 4.30 -8.41 -8.79
C SER A 84 4.02 -9.30 -9.99
N HIS A 85 3.62 -10.55 -9.71
CA HIS A 85 3.03 -11.47 -10.68
C HIS A 85 1.51 -11.27 -10.89
N ASP A 86 0.85 -10.39 -10.12
CA ASP A 86 -0.58 -10.12 -10.24
C ASP A 86 -0.89 -9.25 -11.48
N ARG A 87 -1.63 -9.84 -12.43
CA ARG A 87 -2.04 -9.16 -13.68
C ARG A 87 -2.94 -7.95 -13.45
N ARG A 88 -3.80 -7.96 -12.43
CA ARG A 88 -4.72 -6.84 -12.14
C ARG A 88 -3.95 -5.65 -11.60
N LEU A 89 -3.06 -5.89 -10.63
CA LEU A 89 -2.19 -4.87 -10.06
C LEU A 89 -1.29 -4.25 -11.13
N ARG A 90 -0.71 -5.10 -11.98
CA ARG A 90 0.06 -4.68 -13.16
C ARG A 90 -0.76 -3.81 -14.12
N ALA A 91 -2.04 -4.11 -14.34
CA ALA A 91 -2.89 -3.36 -15.26
C ALA A 91 -3.37 -2.02 -14.68
N SER A 92 -3.56 -1.93 -13.36
CA SER A 92 -4.01 -0.69 -12.70
C SER A 92 -2.87 0.26 -12.34
N PHE A 93 -1.63 -0.23 -12.21
CA PHE A 93 -0.48 0.61 -11.87
C PHE A 93 -0.05 1.48 -13.06
N ALA A 94 -0.16 2.80 -12.90
CA ALA A 94 0.31 3.77 -13.88
C ALA A 94 1.81 4.04 -13.66
N GLY A 95 2.65 3.68 -14.63
CA GLY A 95 4.10 3.92 -14.55
C GLY A 95 4.88 3.19 -15.62
N ARG A 96 6.21 3.35 -15.59
CA ARG A 96 7.12 2.58 -16.45
C ARG A 96 7.06 1.11 -16.05
N ARG A 97 6.83 0.23 -17.03
CA ARG A 97 6.97 -1.22 -16.85
C ARG A 97 8.38 -1.63 -17.25
N LEU A 98 9.01 -2.41 -16.38
CA LEU A 98 10.25 -3.12 -16.67
C LEU A 98 9.92 -4.61 -16.65
N GLU A 99 10.41 -5.35 -17.63
CA GLU A 99 10.34 -6.80 -17.61
C GLU A 99 11.71 -7.34 -17.16
N MET A 100 11.69 -8.45 -16.42
CA MET A 100 12.91 -9.12 -15.99
C MET A 100 12.88 -10.56 -16.51
N ASP A 101 13.90 -10.93 -17.27
CA ASP A 101 14.09 -12.29 -17.77
C ASP A 101 15.53 -12.74 -17.48
N ALA A 102 15.69 -13.95 -16.93
CA ALA A 102 16.98 -14.52 -16.53
C ALA A 102 17.90 -13.57 -15.70
N GLY A 103 17.32 -12.69 -14.88
CA GLY A 103 18.07 -11.72 -14.07
C GLY A 103 18.50 -10.44 -14.81
N LEU A 104 18.10 -10.29 -16.08
CA LEU A 104 18.33 -9.10 -16.88
C LEU A 104 17.06 -8.27 -16.97
N VAL A 105 17.19 -6.95 -16.85
CA VAL A 105 16.09 -6.03 -17.15
C VAL A 105 16.01 -5.91 -18.67
N ILE A 106 14.88 -6.31 -19.22
CA ILE A 106 14.50 -6.11 -20.61
C ILE A 106 13.50 -4.94 -20.64
N ASP A 107 13.74 -3.96 -21.50
CA ASP A 107 12.76 -2.89 -21.71
C ASP A 107 11.50 -3.54 -22.29
N GLY A 108 10.41 -3.48 -21.52
CA GLY A 108 9.10 -3.96 -21.95
C GLY A 108 8.53 -3.06 -23.06
N PRO A 109 7.54 -3.55 -23.82
CA PRO A 109 6.87 -2.76 -24.86
C PRO A 109 6.15 -1.51 -24.31
#